data_AF-A0A2E0MY28-F1
#
_entry.id   AF-A0A2E0MY28-F1
#
_cell.length_a   1.000
_cell.length_b   1.000
_cell.length_c   1.000
_cell.angle_alpha   90.00
_cell.angle_beta   90.00
_cell.angle_gamma   90.00
#
_symmetry.space_group_name_H-M   'P 1'
#
loop_
_entity.id
_entity.type
_entity.pdbx_description
1 polymer ?
#
loop_
_entity_poly.entity_id
_entity_poly.type
_entity_poly.pdbx_seq_one_letter_code
_entity_poly.pdbx_strand_id
1 'polypeptide(L)'
;KEYNRYGSDTYKQVYIYGGLDQSPTILNRSFGMQWGLGGWLLTPMIGKFGMERFQQMRERVAKEIKTTFASHYTQEISFEEMLQPEIIKAYAKQATGKKYLVTPHKE
;
A
#
# COMPACT_ATOMS: atom_id res chain seq x y z
N LYS A 1 -27.51 20.97 -15.56
CA LYS A 1 -26.03 20.90 -15.39
C LYS A 1 -25.43 21.85 -16.40
N GLU A 2 -24.70 22.85 -15.93
CA GLU A 2 -24.05 23.84 -16.79
C GLU A 2 -22.87 23.18 -17.52
N TYR A 3 -22.70 23.50 -18.80
CA TYR A 3 -21.63 22.94 -19.62
C TYR A 3 -20.31 23.66 -19.27
N ASN A 4 -19.30 22.89 -18.86
CA ASN A 4 -17.95 23.41 -18.61
C ASN A 4 -16.96 22.82 -19.61
N ARG A 5 -16.29 23.70 -20.38
CA ARG A 5 -15.27 23.34 -21.37
C ARG A 5 -14.06 22.61 -20.76
N TYR A 6 -13.80 22.79 -19.47
CA TYR A 6 -12.69 22.18 -18.74
C TYR A 6 -13.09 20.91 -17.96
N GLY A 7 -14.32 20.40 -18.19
CA GLY A 7 -14.86 19.25 -17.49
C GLY A 7 -15.40 19.59 -16.10
N SER A 8 -15.53 18.57 -15.23
CA SER A 8 -16.02 18.74 -13.87
C SER A 8 -15.07 19.60 -13.03
N ASP A 9 -15.65 20.46 -12.19
CA ASP A 9 -15.02 21.25 -11.14
C ASP A 9 -14.61 20.42 -9.90
N THR A 10 -15.12 19.19 -9.77
CA THR A 10 -14.75 18.28 -8.69
C THR A 10 -13.30 17.81 -8.86
N TYR A 11 -12.45 18.11 -7.87
CA TYR A 11 -11.05 17.72 -7.88
C TYR A 11 -10.88 16.21 -7.74
N LYS A 12 -10.11 15.62 -8.66
CA LYS A 12 -9.83 14.18 -8.71
C LYS A 12 -8.38 13.92 -8.33
N GLN A 13 -8.14 13.21 -7.23
CA GLN A 13 -6.80 12.88 -6.77
C GLN A 13 -6.52 11.39 -6.95
N VAL A 14 -5.37 11.06 -7.55
CA VAL A 14 -4.81 9.72 -7.57
C VAL A 14 -3.49 9.73 -6.79
N TYR A 15 -3.31 8.75 -5.91
CA TYR A 15 -2.05 8.53 -5.21
C TYR A 15 -1.42 7.21 -5.64
N ILE A 16 -0.15 7.28 -6.06
CA ILE A 16 0.69 6.09 -6.26
C ILE A 16 1.38 5.82 -4.92
N TYR A 17 0.99 4.74 -4.25
CA TYR A 17 1.53 4.35 -2.93
C TYR A 17 2.42 3.09 -2.98
N GLY A 18 2.61 2.53 -4.17
CA GLY A 18 3.44 1.35 -4.42
C GLY A 18 3.78 1.23 -5.91
N GLY A 19 4.63 0.27 -6.25
CA GLY A 19 5.11 0.05 -7.62
C GLY A 19 5.20 -1.44 -7.93
N LEU A 20 4.06 -2.14 -7.91
CA LEU A 20 3.99 -3.54 -8.34
C LEU A 20 4.29 -3.67 -9.84
N ASP A 21 3.79 -2.72 -10.63
CA ASP A 21 4.19 -2.52 -12.02
C ASP A 21 5.32 -1.48 -12.06
N GLN A 22 6.44 -1.86 -12.66
CA GLN A 22 7.64 -1.02 -12.80
C GLN A 22 7.71 -0.30 -14.16
N SER A 23 6.72 -0.51 -15.03
CA SER A 23 6.64 0.19 -16.30
C SER A 23 6.29 1.68 -16.11
N PRO A 24 6.54 2.52 -17.13
CA PRO A 24 6.17 3.94 -17.06
C PRO A 24 4.68 4.15 -16.80
N THR A 25 4.34 5.16 -15.99
CA THR A 25 2.94 5.58 -15.81
C THR A 25 2.44 6.27 -17.07
N ILE A 26 1.49 5.64 -17.78
CA ILE A 26 0.88 6.17 -19.00
C ILE A 26 -0.49 6.77 -18.66
N LEU A 27 -0.73 8.02 -19.05
CA LEU A 27 -1.99 8.74 -18.79
C LEU A 27 -2.60 9.26 -20.10
N ASN A 28 -3.85 8.90 -20.36
CA ASN A 28 -4.67 9.62 -21.33
C ASN A 28 -5.45 10.73 -20.62
N ARG A 29 -5.07 11.99 -20.85
CA ARG A 29 -5.56 13.17 -20.11
C ARG A 29 -6.95 13.64 -20.57
N SER A 30 -7.92 12.71 -20.66
CA SER A 30 -9.29 12.93 -21.14
C SER A 30 -10.31 13.00 -20.00
N PHE A 31 -9.96 13.62 -18.87
CA PHE A 31 -10.78 13.69 -17.66
C PHE A 31 -10.92 15.11 -17.06
N GLY A 32 -10.75 16.13 -17.90
CA GLY A 32 -10.85 17.54 -17.53
C GLY A 32 -9.60 18.09 -16.85
N MET A 33 -9.70 19.29 -16.28
CA MET A 33 -8.54 20.03 -15.76
C MET A 33 -8.37 20.00 -14.24
N GLN A 34 -9.41 19.63 -13.48
CA GLN A 34 -9.36 19.55 -12.02
C GLN A 34 -8.93 18.15 -11.55
N TRP A 35 -7.62 17.88 -11.59
CA TRP A 35 -7.05 16.60 -11.12
C TRP A 35 -5.58 16.73 -10.67
N GLY A 36 -5.10 15.71 -9.94
CA GLY A 36 -3.70 15.56 -9.55
C GLY A 36 -3.29 14.10 -9.43
N LEU A 37 -2.01 13.85 -9.69
CA LEU A 37 -1.34 12.56 -9.50
C LEU A 37 -0.06 12.81 -8.69
N GLY A 38 0.15 12.02 -7.65
CA GLY A 38 1.35 12.16 -6.82
C GLY A 38 1.67 10.90 -6.03
N GLY A 39 2.88 10.86 -5.47
CA GLY A 39 3.28 9.82 -4.53
C GLY A 39 2.58 9.98 -3.19
N TRP A 40 2.37 8.85 -2.51
CA TRP A 40 1.92 8.83 -1.12
C TRP A 40 2.80 7.89 -0.31
N LEU A 41 3.26 8.34 0.85
CA LEU A 41 4.09 7.55 1.75
C LEU A 41 3.64 7.78 3.19
N LEU A 42 3.58 6.70 3.99
CA LEU A 42 3.05 6.76 5.34
C LEU A 42 3.84 7.73 6.24
N THR A 43 5.18 7.66 6.26
CA THR A 43 6.01 8.47 7.16
C THR A 43 5.83 9.99 6.95
N PRO A 44 5.88 10.54 5.72
CA PRO A 44 5.55 11.95 5.48
C PRO A 44 4.11 12.32 5.88
N MET A 45 3.15 11.41 5.70
CA MET A 45 1.76 11.67 6.01
C MET A 45 1.47 11.66 7.52
N ILE A 46 2.19 10.84 8.30
CA ILE A 46 2.20 10.93 9.77
C ILE A 46 2.63 12.34 10.20
N GLY A 47 3.69 12.89 9.57
CA GLY A 47 4.11 14.27 9.83
C GLY A 47 3.03 15.31 9.55
N LYS A 48 2.18 15.09 8.53
CA LYS A 48 1.06 16.00 8.20
C LYS A 48 -0.12 15.87 9.16
N PHE A 49 -0.48 14.66 9.57
CA PHE A 49 -1.66 14.43 10.43
C PHE A 49 -1.35 14.54 11.92
N GLY A 50 -0.07 14.49 12.30
CA GLY A 50 0.39 14.60 13.68
C GLY A 50 0.34 13.28 14.47
N MET A 51 1.11 13.25 15.57
CA MET A 51 1.28 12.05 16.41
C MET A 51 0.00 11.66 17.16
N GLU A 52 -0.84 12.63 17.55
CA GLU A 52 -2.12 12.33 18.20
C GLU A 52 -3.03 11.51 17.28
N ARG A 53 -3.21 11.96 16.03
CA ARG A 53 -4.02 11.24 15.05
C ARG A 53 -3.42 9.88 14.70
N PHE A 54 -2.10 9.80 14.60
CA PHE A 54 -1.41 8.54 14.36
C PHE A 54 -1.61 7.55 15.52
N GLN A 55 -1.60 8.04 16.76
CA GLN A 55 -1.85 7.21 17.95
C GLN A 55 -3.29 6.68 17.96
N GLN A 56 -4.29 7.51 17.63
CA GLN A 56 -5.68 7.05 17.46
C GLN A 56 -5.79 5.94 16.38
N MET A 57 -5.06 6.07 15.27
CA MET A 57 -5.01 5.02 14.24
C MET A 57 -4.39 3.72 14.79
N ARG A 58 -3.29 3.80 15.54
CA ARG A 58 -2.64 2.64 16.16
C ARG A 58 -3.55 1.94 17.17
N GLU A 59 -4.28 2.71 17.97
CA GLU A 59 -5.24 2.17 18.96
C GLU A 59 -6.35 1.37 18.27
N ARG A 60 -6.90 1.89 17.17
CA ARG A 60 -7.87 1.15 16.36
C ARG A 60 -7.27 -0.12 15.78
N VAL A 61 -6.05 -0.04 15.23
CA VAL A 61 -5.34 -1.21 14.69
C VAL A 61 -5.16 -2.28 15.77
N ALA A 62 -4.74 -1.90 16.98
CA ALA A 62 -4.58 -2.82 18.10
C ALA A 62 -5.92 -3.49 18.49
N LYS A 63 -7.00 -2.70 18.56
CA LYS A 63 -8.35 -3.19 18.90
C LYS A 63 -8.91 -4.17 17.87
N GLU A 64 -8.58 -4.00 16.60
CA GLU A 64 -9.12 -4.76 15.46
C GLU A 64 -8.06 -5.66 14.78
N ILE A 65 -6.94 -5.96 15.47
CA ILE A 65 -5.76 -6.61 14.85
C ILE A 65 -6.05 -8.02 14.32
N LYS A 66 -7.05 -8.70 14.92
CA LYS A 66 -7.50 -10.05 14.54
C LYS A 66 -8.77 -10.04 13.68
N THR A 67 -9.30 -8.87 13.32
CA THR A 67 -10.53 -8.73 12.50
C THR A 67 -10.26 -7.87 11.27
N THR A 68 -10.56 -6.57 11.31
CA THR A 68 -10.40 -5.64 10.18
C THR A 68 -8.96 -5.64 9.64
N PHE A 69 -7.97 -5.79 10.53
CA PHE A 69 -6.55 -5.77 10.18
C PHE A 69 -5.90 -7.17 10.18
N ALA A 70 -6.70 -8.24 10.19
CA ALA A 70 -6.18 -9.60 10.14
C ALA A 70 -5.33 -9.84 8.88
N SER A 71 -4.13 -10.41 9.05
CA SER A 71 -3.25 -10.81 7.96
C SER A 71 -3.17 -12.33 7.87
N HIS A 72 -3.12 -12.83 6.63
CA HIS A 72 -2.90 -14.23 6.34
C HIS A 72 -1.48 -14.41 5.80
N TYR A 73 -0.82 -15.47 6.26
CA TYR A 73 0.51 -15.87 5.81
C TYR A 73 0.42 -17.26 5.21
N THR A 74 1.09 -17.46 4.08
CA THR A 74 1.14 -18.75 3.39
C THR A 74 2.07 -19.72 4.10
N GLN A 75 3.16 -19.20 4.66
CA GLN A 75 4.19 -20.00 5.29
C GLN A 75 4.96 -19.16 6.31
N GLU A 76 5.36 -19.81 7.39
CA GLU A 76 6.28 -19.29 8.40
C GLU A 76 7.67 -19.88 8.14
N ILE A 77 8.66 -19.00 7.96
CA ILE A 77 10.03 -19.37 7.58
C ILE A 77 11.05 -18.86 8.61
N SER A 78 12.10 -19.65 8.87
CA SER A 78 13.26 -19.21 9.63
C SER A 78 14.09 -18.17 8.87
N PHE A 79 15.05 -17.56 9.55
CA PHE A 79 15.98 -16.64 8.90
C PHE A 79 16.85 -17.35 7.85
N GLU A 80 17.23 -18.61 8.10
CA GLU A 80 17.99 -19.44 7.16
C GLU A 80 17.14 -19.85 5.94
N GLU A 81 15.87 -20.21 6.17
CA GLU A 81 14.91 -20.52 5.11
C GLU A 81 14.66 -19.31 4.20
N MET A 82 14.63 -18.09 4.75
CA MET A 82 14.49 -16.85 3.98
C MET A 82 15.59 -16.66 2.92
N LEU A 83 16.79 -17.22 3.16
CA LEU A 83 17.92 -17.11 2.24
C LEU A 83 17.94 -18.21 1.16
N GLN A 84 17.02 -19.17 1.22
CA GLN A 84 16.97 -20.26 0.24
C GLN A 84 16.43 -19.75 -1.11
N PRO A 85 17.13 -20.00 -2.24
CA PRO A 85 16.73 -19.47 -3.55
C PRO A 85 15.29 -19.75 -3.95
N GLU A 86 14.77 -20.93 -3.60
CA GLU A 86 13.40 -21.32 -3.95
C GLU A 86 12.35 -20.57 -3.15
N ILE A 87 12.64 -20.23 -1.89
CA ILE A 87 11.78 -19.41 -1.02
C ILE A 87 11.80 -17.95 -1.49
N ILE A 88 12.99 -17.43 -1.85
CA ILE A 88 13.14 -16.09 -2.43
C ILE A 88 12.29 -15.94 -3.68
N LYS A 89 12.41 -16.87 -4.63
CA LYS A 89 11.61 -16.87 -5.87
C LYS A 89 10.10 -16.93 -5.60
N ALA A 90 9.67 -17.53 -4.49
CA ALA A 90 8.26 -17.63 -4.14
C ALA A 90 7.70 -16.29 -3.62
N TYR A 91 8.33 -15.67 -2.62
CA TYR A 91 7.81 -14.43 -2.05
C TYR A 91 8.10 -13.20 -2.92
N ALA A 92 9.17 -13.20 -3.73
CA ALA A 92 9.53 -12.09 -4.62
C ALA A 92 8.48 -11.82 -5.72
N LYS A 93 7.62 -12.81 -6.02
CA LYS A 93 6.50 -12.66 -6.96
C LYS A 93 5.43 -11.68 -6.48
N GLN A 94 5.34 -11.42 -5.18
CA GLN A 94 4.33 -10.54 -4.58
C GLN A 94 2.89 -10.91 -4.98
N ALA A 95 2.63 -12.20 -5.20
CA ALA A 95 1.34 -12.71 -5.66
C ALA A 95 0.28 -12.65 -4.54
N THR A 96 -0.98 -12.52 -4.94
CA THR A 96 -2.12 -12.50 -4.00
C THR A 96 -2.13 -13.75 -3.11
N GLY A 97 -2.26 -13.54 -1.80
CA GLY A 97 -2.31 -14.62 -0.81
C GLY A 97 -0.99 -15.38 -0.63
N LYS A 98 0.14 -14.86 -1.14
CA LYS A 98 1.49 -15.45 -1.04
C LYS A 98 2.44 -14.66 -0.14
N LYS A 99 1.93 -14.19 1.01
CA LYS A 99 2.74 -13.46 2.01
C LYS A 99 3.42 -14.45 2.94
N TYR A 100 4.72 -14.27 3.17
CA TYR A 100 5.51 -15.08 4.09
C TYR A 100 5.68 -14.34 5.42
N LEU A 101 5.70 -15.08 6.53
CA LEU A 101 6.04 -14.57 7.85
C LEU A 101 7.43 -15.10 8.22
N VAL A 102 8.35 -14.20 8.54
CA VAL A 102 9.68 -14.59 9.04
C VAL A 102 9.58 -14.77 10.55
N THR A 103 9.94 -15.95 11.03
CA THR A 103 10.06 -16.32 12.45
C THR A 103 11.54 -16.52 12.76
N PRO A 104 12.29 -15.46 13.17
CA PRO A 104 13.75 -15.50 13.17
C PRO A 104 14.36 -16.52 14.13
N HIS A 105 13.62 -16.92 15.16
CA HIS A 105 14.05 -17.87 16.20
C HIS A 105 13.60 -19.31 15.95
N LYS A 106 12.95 -19.57 14.81
CA LYS A 106 12.58 -20.93 14.41
C LYS A 106 13.85 -21.71 14.10
N GLU A 107 14.04 -22.83 14.78
CA GLU A 107 15.08 -23.83 14.49
C GLU A 107 14.85 -24.50 13.12
#